data_AF-A0A6H2A0M4-F1
#
_entry.id   AF-A0A6H2A0M4-F1
#
_cell.length_a   1.000
_cell.length_b   1.000
_cell.length_c   1.000
_cell.angle_alpha   90.00
_cell.angle_beta   90.00
_cell.angle_gamma   90.00
#
_symmetry.space_group_name_H-M   'P 1'
#
loop_
_entity.id
_entity.type
_entity.pdbx_description
1 polymer ?
#
loop_
_entity_poly.entity_id
_entity_poly.type
_entity_poly.pdbx_seq_one_letter_code
_entity_poly.pdbx_strand_id
1 'polypeptide(L)' 'MAYKIRDKKKRNQEVIAFKANNPDLTQEEIAAVFGIDRSRISRILKNSKNDVSPSQTR' A
#
# COMPACT_ATOMS: atom_id res chain seq x y z
N MET A 1 -9.47 8.23 -13.11
CA MET A 1 -10.06 7.06 -12.43
C MET A 1 -9.95 7.23 -10.91
N ALA A 2 -11.05 7.44 -10.20
CA ALA A 2 -11.04 7.35 -8.73
C ALA A 2 -11.26 5.88 -8.35
N TYR A 3 -10.20 5.21 -7.90
CA TYR A 3 -10.25 3.81 -7.46
C TYR A 3 -11.07 3.68 -6.17
N LYS A 4 -12.41 3.71 -6.28
CA LYS A 4 -13.35 3.34 -5.21
C LYS A 4 -13.39 1.81 -5.06
N ILE A 5 -12.26 1.18 -4.75
CA ILE A 5 -12.24 -0.23 -4.37
C ILE A 5 -12.94 -0.31 -3.01
N ARG A 6 -14.18 -0.82 -3.00
CA ARG A 6 -14.95 -1.04 -1.76
C ARG A 6 -14.26 -2.05 -0.86
N ASP A 7 -13.48 -2.96 -1.44
CA ASP A 7 -12.72 -3.99 -0.72
C ASP A 7 -11.30 -3.52 -0.36
N LYS A 8 -11.14 -3.17 0.92
CA LYS A 8 -9.86 -2.74 1.51
C LYS A 8 -8.74 -3.77 1.29
N LYS A 9 -9.04 -5.08 1.32
CA LYS A 9 -8.03 -6.13 1.21
C LYS A 9 -7.47 -6.19 -0.21
N LYS A 10 -8.35 -6.16 -1.21
CA LYS A 10 -7.97 -6.16 -2.62
C LYS A 10 -7.10 -4.95 -2.98
N ARG A 11 -7.49 -3.75 -2.57
CA ARG A 11 -6.70 -2.53 -2.79
C ARG A 11 -5.30 -2.63 -2.17
N ASN A 12 -5.22 -3.16 -0.94
CA ASN A 12 -3.94 -3.29 -0.27
C ASN A 12 -3.02 -4.27 -1.02
N GLN A 13 -3.55 -5.39 -1.50
CA GLN A 13 -2.81 -6.35 -2.33
C GLN A 13 -2.31 -5.72 -3.63
N GLU A 14 -3.14 -4.93 -4.32
CA GLU A 14 -2.75 -4.22 -5.54
C GLU A 14 -1.62 -3.22 -5.29
N VAL A 15 -1.67 -2.47 -4.19
CA VAL A 15 -0.58 -1.55 -3.79
C VAL A 15 0.74 -2.31 -3.54
N ILE A 16 0.68 -3.46 -2.87
CA ILE A 16 1.86 -4.29 -2.58
C ILE A 16 2.44 -4.84 -3.89
N ALA A 17 1.59 -5.41 -4.75
CA ALA A 17 2.00 -5.94 -6.05
C ALA A 17 2.58 -4.86 -6.96
N PHE A 18 1.98 -3.67 -6.96
CA PHE A 18 2.47 -2.53 -7.74
C PHE A 18 3.85 -2.06 -7.26
N LYS A 19 4.08 -1.99 -5.94
CA LYS A 19 5.41 -1.67 -5.39
C LYS A 19 6.44 -2.76 -5.71
N ALA A 20 6.04 -4.02 -5.72
CA ALA A 20 6.94 -5.13 -6.07
C ALA A 20 7.36 -5.09 -7.54
N ASN A 21 6.44 -4.74 -8.45
CA ASN A 21 6.73 -4.59 -9.87
C ASN A 21 7.50 -3.30 -10.21
N ASN A 22 7.43 -2.29 -9.34
CA ASN A 22 8.07 -0.99 -9.54
C ASN A 22 8.86 -0.59 -8.27
N PRO A 23 10.01 -1.24 -8.01
CA PRO A 23 10.79 -1.01 -6.79
C PRO A 23 11.36 0.40 -6.70
N ASP A 24 11.58 1.09 -7.82
CA ASP A 24 12.11 2.46 -7.86
C ASP A 24 11.07 3.55 -7.53
N LEU A 25 9.78 3.25 -7.69
CA LEU A 25 8.73 4.24 -7.42
C LEU A 25 8.64 4.57 -5.94
N THR A 26 8.55 5.86 -5.64
CA THR A 26 8.33 6.38 -4.30
C THR A 26 6.91 6.12 -3.82
N GLN A 27 6.69 6.21 -2.50
CA GLN A 27 5.35 6.07 -1.94
C GLN A 27 4.41 7.19 -2.38
N GLU A 28 4.94 8.36 -2.73
CA GLU A 28 4.16 9.51 -3.21
C GLU A 28 3.67 9.30 -4.64
N GLU A 29 4.50 8.74 -5.52
CA GLU A 29 4.09 8.38 -6.87
C GLU A 29 3.03 7.28 -6.85
N ILE A 30 3.20 6.27 -5.99
CA ILE A 30 2.20 5.21 -5.81
C ILE A 30 0.90 5.79 -5.25
N ALA A 31 0.97 6.72 -4.29
CA ALA A 31 -0.20 7.42 -3.75
C ALA A 31 -0.99 8.16 -4.84
N ALA A 32 -0.29 8.86 -5.74
CA ALA A 32 -0.90 9.55 -6.88
C ALA A 32 -1.59 8.57 -7.85
N VAL A 33 -0.95 7.44 -8.16
CA VAL A 33 -1.51 6.39 -9.03
C VAL A 33 -2.80 5.80 -8.45
N PHE A 34 -2.80 5.48 -7.16
CA PHE A 34 -3.94 4.84 -6.50
C PHE A 34 -4.99 5.83 -5.97
N GLY A 35 -4.71 7.14 -6.02
CA GLY A 35 -5.58 8.19 -5.47
C GLY A 35 -5.82 8.04 -3.96
N ILE A 36 -4.83 7.57 -3.22
CA ILE A 36 -4.89 7.40 -1.77
C ILE A 36 -3.71 8.06 -1.09
N ASP A 37 -3.90 8.47 0.16
CA ASP A 37 -2.86 9.19 0.90
C ASP A 37 -1.58 8.37 1.08
N ARG A 38 -0.42 9.04 1.00
CA ARG A 38 0.91 8.45 1.18
C ARG A 38 1.05 7.76 2.54
N SER A 39 0.48 8.31 3.62
CA SER A 39 0.48 7.67 4.94
C SER A 39 -0.26 6.34 4.92
N ARG A 40 -1.31 6.22 4.09
CA ARG A 40 -2.06 4.98 3.90
C ARG A 40 -1.27 3.95 3.13
N ILE A 41 -0.55 4.35 2.07
CA ILE A 41 0.41 3.49 1.37
C ILE A 41 1.47 2.96 2.33
N SER A 42 2.09 3.85 3.13
CA SER A 42 3.10 3.47 4.12
C SER A 42 2.57 2.42 5.11
N ARG A 43 1.34 2.61 5.63
CA ARG A 43 0.70 1.65 6.52
C ARG A 43 0.42 0.30 5.84
N ILE A 44 0.01 0.30 4.58
CA ILE A 44 -0.23 -0.92 3.80
C ILE A 44 1.07 -1.72 3.65
N LEU A 45 2.15 -1.06 3.23
CA LEU A 45 3.45 -1.69 3.02
C LEU A 45 4.12 -2.16 4.33
N LYS A 46 3.90 -1.45 5.44
CA LYS A 46 4.35 -1.89 6.76
C LYS A 46 3.60 -3.13 7.23
N ASN A 47 2.28 -3.13 7.10
CA ASN A 47 1.45 -4.26 7.51
C ASN A 47 1.74 -5.52 6.69
N SER A 48 2.06 -5.40 5.41
CA SER A 48 2.42 -6.56 4.58
C SER A 48 3.75 -7.20 4.95
N LYS A 49 4.68 -6.44 5.53
CA LYS A 49 5.94 -6.98 6.06
C LYS A 49 5.74 -7.69 7.40
N ASN A 50 4.75 -7.23 8.18
CA ASN A 50 4.47 -7.74 9.52
C ASN A 50 3.60 -9.02 9.53
N ASP A 51 2.96 -9.42 8.42
CA ASP A 51 2.39 -10.77 8.29
C ASP A 51 3.48 -11.87 8.32
N VAL A 52 4.77 -11.49 8.21
CA VAL A 52 5.92 -12.38 8.41
C VAL A 52 6.61 -12.16 9.77
N SER A 53 6.17 -11.22 10.62
CA SER A 53 6.68 -11.02 12.00
C SER A 53 5.77 -10.08 12.81
N PRO A 54 5.28 -10.49 14.00
CA PRO A 54 4.36 -9.70 14.79
C PRO A 54 5.07 -8.49 15.43
N SER A 55 4.28 -7.48 15.82
CA SER A 55 4.63 -6.29 16.59
C SER A 55 5.15 -5.09 15.77
N GLN A 56 4.82 -3.82 16.05
CA GLN A 56 4.43 -3.22 17.32
C GLN A 56 3.33 -2.16 17.17
N THR A 57 2.47 -2.18 18.18
CA THR A 57 1.63 -1.09 18.68
C THR A 57 2.51 0.02 19.26
N ARG A 58 2.18 1.28 18.99
CA ARG A 58 2.43 2.41 19.89
C ARG A 58 1.16 3.24 19.95
#